data_AF-A0A9X4LZ61-F1
#
_entry.id   AF-A0A9X4LZ61-F1
#
_cell.length_a   1.000
_cell.length_b   1.000
_cell.length_c   1.000
_cell.angle_alpha   90.00
_cell.angle_beta   90.00
_cell.angle_gamma   90.00
#
_symmetry.space_group_name_H-M   'P 1'
#
loop_
_entity.id
_entity.type
_entity.pdbx_description
1 polymer ?
#
loop_
_entity_poly.entity_id
_entity_poly.type
_entity_poly.pdbx_seq_one_letter_code
_entity_poly.pdbx_strand_id
1 'polypeptide(L)'
;MGAVTRSQVAGWDANALAAVATMVAPRVQQIDDSADKMRSSIDGLHWSGTARGAADDRADRENQQMRKVGSAFDDLAAACMAGARAMEPMIAGLTRTASNLESDNFDVAEDWTVTDKHNYSAAIAACGDNAQAQNQVRQLQKQRGDEAATSTVSLKRLAVALGTADQNCAAAINAANVEISSLTPATAALNGTIAGKDLADLKSGTATADELARLHAAAQLTDEQKTDLVGGKPVNLTQGQFDYLRQVMRAQDGMSVQDIDKMTSALPQGNQADLANAMQLVSSPNVHTASVLTAGAVPTVADHGGMSQLPTPVRTLLTDNPVSMHTNWTAAGPFTTADVSRAGDFKALTNIMGRGDQSLAQGSDVDRGLLKQGAEIAGATGRPNVTMTMEGRGVHDSEVGSLADRLLGAGGHDAQAVHDFVTGSNMASTVDHGGSYNASDHVLEVLQHKWDPGQHGAANMFASIGESAGQPLDSFANKQGGESASALAQIMASHSATLSQNMPNQGTTRSGRSIPN
;
A
#
# COMPACT_ATOMS: atom_id res chain seq x y z
N MET A 1 9.10 -19.67 -33.06
CA MET A 1 7.69 -19.59 -32.64
C MET A 1 7.08 -20.98 -32.81
N GLY A 2 6.41 -21.49 -31.78
CA GLY A 2 5.88 -22.85 -31.77
C GLY A 2 4.46 -22.92 -32.32
N ALA A 3 4.12 -24.03 -32.98
CA ALA A 3 2.72 -24.34 -33.30
C ALA A 3 1.94 -24.53 -31.99
N VAL A 4 0.72 -24.00 -31.91
CA VAL A 4 -0.17 -24.27 -30.77
C VAL A 4 -0.53 -25.75 -30.76
N THR A 5 -0.65 -26.34 -29.58
CA THR A 5 -0.98 -27.76 -29.41
C THR A 5 -2.48 -28.00 -29.51
N ARG A 6 -2.87 -29.24 -29.74
CA ARG A 6 -4.27 -29.63 -29.80
C ARG A 6 -5.00 -29.34 -28.48
N SER A 7 -4.39 -29.67 -27.35
CA SER A 7 -4.96 -29.40 -26.03
C SER A 7 -5.17 -27.91 -25.76
N GLN A 8 -4.27 -27.05 -26.25
CA GLN A 8 -4.42 -25.59 -26.12
C GLN A 8 -5.65 -25.11 -26.89
N VAL A 9 -5.78 -25.50 -28.16
CA VAL A 9 -6.91 -25.08 -29.01
C VAL A 9 -8.26 -25.54 -28.46
N ALA A 10 -8.32 -26.73 -27.85
CA ALA A 10 -9.53 -27.24 -27.22
C ALA A 10 -10.01 -26.39 -26.03
N GLY A 11 -9.11 -25.65 -25.37
CA GLY A 11 -9.43 -24.76 -24.26
C GLY A 11 -9.66 -23.29 -24.64
N TRP A 12 -9.54 -22.94 -25.92
CA TRP A 12 -9.65 -21.54 -26.36
C TRP A 12 -11.08 -21.17 -26.75
N ASP A 13 -11.56 -20.04 -26.21
CA ASP A 13 -12.84 -19.43 -26.60
C ASP A 13 -12.62 -18.01 -27.13
N ALA A 14 -12.63 -17.86 -28.46
CA ALA A 14 -12.52 -16.56 -29.10
C ALA A 14 -13.72 -15.64 -28.82
N ASN A 15 -14.88 -16.18 -28.41
CA ASN A 15 -16.05 -15.38 -28.07
C ASN A 15 -15.86 -14.60 -26.77
N ALA A 16 -15.03 -15.10 -25.85
CA ALA A 16 -14.68 -14.37 -24.64
C ALA A 16 -14.02 -13.01 -24.95
N LEU A 17 -13.18 -12.94 -25.99
CA LEU A 17 -12.58 -11.68 -26.46
C LEU A 17 -13.64 -10.72 -27.03
N ALA A 18 -14.58 -11.24 -27.83
CA ALA A 18 -15.68 -10.43 -28.37
C ALA A 18 -16.62 -9.89 -27.26
N ALA A 19 -16.80 -10.66 -26.17
CA ALA A 19 -17.58 -10.23 -25.02
C ALA A 19 -16.92 -9.05 -24.30
N VAL A 20 -15.59 -9.05 -24.13
CA VAL A 20 -14.84 -7.92 -23.55
C VAL A 20 -15.07 -6.65 -24.34
N ALA A 21 -14.96 -6.70 -25.67
CA ALA A 21 -15.22 -5.53 -26.52
C ALA A 21 -16.64 -4.98 -26.35
N THR A 22 -17.63 -5.86 -26.26
CA THR A 22 -19.04 -5.48 -26.05
C THR A 22 -19.28 -4.82 -24.69
N MET A 23 -18.53 -5.21 -23.65
CA MET A 23 -18.63 -4.59 -22.32
C MET A 23 -17.97 -3.21 -22.23
N VAL A 24 -16.92 -2.95 -23.02
CA VAL A 24 -16.13 -1.72 -22.94
C VAL A 24 -16.82 -0.55 -23.66
N ALA A 25 -17.43 -0.79 -24.83
CA ALA A 25 -18.01 0.27 -25.66
C ALA A 25 -19.02 1.20 -24.93
N PRO A 26 -19.97 0.71 -24.10
CA PRO A 26 -20.88 1.58 -23.36
C PRO A 26 -20.17 2.49 -22.34
N ARG A 27 -19.01 2.07 -21.82
CA ARG A 27 -18.24 2.83 -20.83
C ARG A 27 -17.44 3.95 -21.49
N VAL A 28 -16.92 3.72 -22.70
CA VAL A 28 -16.28 4.78 -23.51
C VAL A 28 -17.28 5.89 -23.81
N GLN A 29 -18.50 5.53 -24.23
CA GLN A 29 -19.56 6.51 -24.47
C GLN A 29 -19.87 7.35 -23.22
N GLN A 30 -19.89 6.74 -22.03
CA GLN A 30 -20.10 7.46 -20.78
C GLN A 30 -18.95 8.43 -20.43
N ILE A 31 -17.70 8.07 -20.77
CA ILE A 31 -16.54 8.95 -20.58
C ILE A 31 -16.65 10.18 -21.50
N ASP A 32 -16.98 9.95 -22.76
CA ASP A 32 -17.18 11.03 -23.75
C ASP A 32 -18.35 11.94 -23.37
N ASP A 33 -19.50 11.37 -23.00
CA ASP A 33 -20.67 12.12 -22.55
C ASP A 33 -20.35 12.97 -21.31
N SER A 34 -19.56 12.42 -20.39
CA SER A 34 -19.12 13.14 -19.18
C SER A 34 -18.15 14.28 -19.50
N ALA A 35 -17.21 14.05 -20.41
CA ALA A 35 -16.26 15.06 -20.87
C ALA A 35 -17.00 16.24 -21.55
N ASP A 36 -17.99 15.93 -22.39
CA ASP A 36 -18.80 16.94 -23.09
C ASP A 36 -19.71 17.69 -22.10
N LYS A 37 -20.32 16.98 -21.15
CA LYS A 37 -21.13 17.61 -20.10
C LYS A 37 -20.32 18.56 -19.23
N MET A 38 -19.11 18.17 -18.82
CA MET A 38 -18.20 19.03 -18.03
C MET A 38 -17.87 20.31 -18.79
N ARG A 39 -17.45 20.20 -20.06
CA ARG A 39 -17.15 21.35 -20.91
C ARG A 39 -18.36 22.27 -21.08
N SER A 40 -19.51 21.70 -21.43
CA SER A 40 -20.74 22.47 -21.65
C SER A 40 -21.24 23.17 -20.37
N SER A 41 -20.95 22.61 -19.19
CA SER A 41 -21.32 23.22 -17.91
C SER A 41 -20.49 24.45 -17.57
N ILE A 42 -19.24 24.54 -18.05
CA ILE A 42 -18.39 25.72 -17.89
C ILE A 42 -18.75 26.79 -18.94
N ASP A 43 -18.95 26.37 -20.20
CA ASP A 43 -19.37 27.24 -21.29
C ASP A 43 -20.72 27.94 -21.00
N GLY A 44 -21.64 27.21 -20.34
CA GLY A 44 -22.99 27.66 -20.00
C GLY A 44 -23.06 28.69 -18.87
N LEU A 45 -21.95 29.04 -18.21
CA LEU A 45 -21.94 30.03 -17.14
C LEU A 45 -21.86 31.47 -17.69
N HIS A 46 -22.71 32.35 -17.16
CA HIS A 46 -22.82 33.77 -17.55
C HIS A 46 -21.72 34.68 -16.95
N TRP A 47 -20.57 34.13 -16.55
CA TRP A 47 -19.44 34.90 -16.02
C TRP A 47 -18.44 35.31 -17.12
N SER A 48 -17.61 36.34 -16.90
CA SER A 48 -16.71 36.91 -17.91
C SER A 48 -15.36 37.37 -17.32
N GLY A 49 -14.39 37.70 -18.19
CA GLY A 49 -13.04 38.16 -17.82
C GLY A 49 -11.99 37.04 -17.80
N THR A 50 -10.79 37.35 -17.30
CA THR A 50 -9.61 36.45 -17.34
C THR A 50 -9.82 35.13 -16.59
N ALA A 51 -10.64 35.14 -15.54
CA ALA A 51 -11.02 33.95 -14.80
C ALA A 51 -11.86 32.97 -15.63
N ARG A 52 -12.74 33.49 -16.51
CA ARG A 52 -13.48 32.66 -17.49
C ARG A 52 -12.52 31.98 -18.45
N GLY A 53 -11.59 32.74 -19.05
CA GLY A 53 -10.61 32.19 -19.98
C GLY A 53 -9.77 31.07 -19.37
N ALA A 54 -9.32 31.22 -18.12
CA ALA A 54 -8.58 30.17 -17.42
C ALA A 54 -9.42 28.91 -17.13
N ALA A 55 -10.72 29.07 -16.88
CA ALA A 55 -11.65 27.96 -16.68
C ALA A 55 -11.98 27.24 -17.99
N ASP A 56 -12.20 27.98 -19.09
CA ASP A 56 -12.40 27.44 -20.43
C ASP A 56 -11.16 26.62 -20.86
N ASP A 57 -9.96 27.19 -20.67
CA ASP A 57 -8.69 26.50 -20.94
C ASP A 57 -8.51 25.22 -20.09
N ARG A 58 -8.96 25.24 -18.84
CA ARG A 58 -8.91 24.07 -17.95
C ARG A 58 -9.89 22.99 -18.41
N ALA A 59 -11.13 23.37 -18.70
CA ALA A 59 -12.17 22.47 -19.18
C ALA A 59 -11.78 21.82 -20.52
N ASP A 60 -11.17 22.58 -21.43
CA ASP A 60 -10.66 22.07 -22.71
C ASP A 60 -9.52 21.06 -22.51
N ARG A 61 -8.57 21.35 -21.60
CA ARG A 61 -7.49 20.40 -21.28
C ARG A 61 -8.02 19.10 -20.66
N GLU A 62 -8.96 19.20 -19.73
CA GLU A 62 -9.57 18.02 -19.09
C GLU A 62 -10.43 17.22 -20.08
N ASN A 63 -11.20 17.88 -20.95
CA ASN A 63 -11.95 17.21 -22.03
C ASN A 63 -11.01 16.45 -22.97
N GLN A 64 -9.88 17.06 -23.37
CA GLN A 64 -8.88 16.39 -24.20
C GLN A 64 -8.24 15.19 -23.50
N GLN A 65 -7.98 15.26 -22.19
CA GLN A 65 -7.44 14.14 -21.42
C GLN A 65 -8.45 13.00 -21.28
N MET A 66 -9.71 13.30 -20.96
CA MET A 66 -10.76 12.29 -20.86
C MET A 66 -11.01 11.59 -22.20
N ARG A 67 -11.00 12.32 -23.33
CA ARG A 67 -11.13 11.73 -24.67
C ARG A 67 -9.95 10.83 -25.05
N LYS A 68 -8.74 11.14 -24.58
CA LYS A 68 -7.59 10.23 -24.76
C LYS A 68 -7.81 8.90 -24.02
N VAL A 69 -8.34 8.95 -22.79
CA VAL A 69 -8.72 7.73 -22.04
C VAL A 69 -9.79 6.95 -22.80
N GLY A 70 -10.83 7.61 -23.32
CA GLY A 70 -11.85 6.99 -24.16
C GLY A 70 -11.26 6.27 -25.39
N SER A 71 -10.39 6.95 -26.13
CA SER A 71 -9.70 6.36 -27.30
C SER A 71 -8.89 5.11 -26.95
N ALA A 72 -8.17 5.12 -25.82
CA ALA A 72 -7.37 3.96 -25.43
C ALA A 72 -8.23 2.73 -25.06
N PHE A 73 -9.42 2.95 -24.50
CA PHE A 73 -10.40 1.88 -24.29
C PHE A 73 -11.03 1.38 -25.60
N ASP A 74 -11.24 2.26 -26.59
CA ASP A 74 -11.65 1.85 -27.94
C ASP A 74 -10.58 1.00 -28.63
N ASP A 75 -9.30 1.34 -28.49
CA ASP A 75 -8.18 0.56 -29.03
C ASP A 75 -8.12 -0.84 -28.41
N LEU A 76 -8.37 -0.95 -27.09
CA LEU A 76 -8.50 -2.25 -26.42
C LEU A 76 -9.68 -3.07 -26.97
N ALA A 77 -10.84 -2.43 -27.14
CA ALA A 77 -12.02 -3.11 -27.71
C ALA A 77 -11.77 -3.56 -29.16
N ALA A 78 -11.09 -2.74 -29.96
CA ALA A 78 -10.69 -3.06 -31.33
C ALA A 78 -9.70 -4.23 -31.38
N ALA A 79 -8.70 -4.27 -30.49
CA ALA A 79 -7.74 -5.36 -30.39
C ALA A 79 -8.43 -6.70 -30.05
N CYS A 80 -9.35 -6.69 -29.08
CA CYS A 80 -10.15 -7.86 -28.71
C CYS A 80 -11.04 -8.35 -29.87
N MET A 81 -11.74 -7.45 -30.57
CA MET A 81 -12.55 -7.82 -31.74
C MET A 81 -11.73 -8.36 -32.91
N ALA A 82 -10.58 -7.73 -33.19
CA ALA A 82 -9.68 -8.17 -34.25
C ALA A 82 -9.10 -9.56 -33.95
N GLY A 83 -8.69 -9.79 -32.70
CA GLY A 83 -8.25 -11.10 -32.21
C GLY A 83 -9.32 -12.17 -32.36
N ALA A 84 -10.55 -11.89 -31.89
CA ALA A 84 -11.68 -12.81 -32.04
C ALA A 84 -11.93 -13.18 -33.51
N ARG A 85 -12.03 -12.17 -34.39
CA ARG A 85 -12.27 -12.36 -35.84
C ARG A 85 -11.15 -13.14 -36.53
N ALA A 86 -9.91 -12.98 -36.09
CA ALA A 86 -8.77 -13.68 -36.66
C ALA A 86 -8.70 -15.16 -36.19
N MET A 87 -8.92 -15.40 -34.90
CA MET A 87 -8.69 -16.71 -34.28
C MET A 87 -9.88 -17.67 -34.40
N GLU A 88 -11.12 -17.17 -34.30
CA GLU A 88 -12.34 -17.99 -34.36
C GLU A 88 -12.38 -18.94 -35.57
N PRO A 89 -12.20 -18.50 -36.82
CA PRO A 89 -12.26 -19.40 -37.97
C PRO A 89 -11.11 -20.42 -37.97
N MET A 90 -9.95 -20.09 -37.37
CA MET A 90 -8.81 -21.01 -37.28
C MET A 90 -9.04 -22.10 -36.24
N ILE A 91 -9.55 -21.72 -35.06
CA ILE A 91 -9.96 -22.65 -33.99
C ILE A 91 -11.03 -23.60 -34.53
N ALA A 92 -12.10 -23.06 -35.13
CA ALA A 92 -13.17 -23.86 -35.71
C ALA A 92 -12.66 -24.79 -36.83
N GLY A 93 -11.72 -24.31 -37.65
CA GLY A 93 -11.08 -25.08 -38.72
C GLY A 93 -10.27 -26.26 -38.19
N LEU A 94 -9.41 -26.04 -37.20
CA LEU A 94 -8.60 -27.07 -36.55
C LEU A 94 -9.49 -28.13 -35.88
N THR A 95 -10.44 -27.70 -35.05
CA THR A 95 -11.34 -28.60 -34.31
C THR A 95 -12.18 -29.44 -35.26
N ARG A 96 -12.81 -28.82 -36.27
CA ARG A 96 -13.66 -29.53 -37.24
C ARG A 96 -12.85 -30.53 -38.07
N THR A 97 -11.69 -30.13 -38.57
CA THR A 97 -10.86 -31.00 -39.43
C THR A 97 -10.33 -32.19 -38.63
N ALA A 98 -9.87 -31.98 -37.40
CA ALA A 98 -9.44 -33.06 -36.52
C ALA A 98 -10.58 -34.05 -36.22
N SER A 99 -11.76 -33.56 -35.85
CA SER A 99 -12.93 -34.42 -35.60
C SER A 99 -13.37 -35.22 -36.83
N ASN A 100 -13.30 -34.63 -38.03
CA ASN A 100 -13.62 -35.32 -39.28
C ASN A 100 -12.61 -36.45 -39.57
N LEU A 101 -11.31 -36.18 -39.39
CA LEU A 101 -10.26 -37.19 -39.56
C LEU A 101 -10.40 -38.34 -38.56
N GLU A 102 -10.69 -38.02 -37.29
CA GLU A 102 -10.92 -39.05 -36.26
C GLU A 102 -12.16 -39.90 -36.53
N SER A 103 -13.21 -39.28 -37.08
CA SER A 103 -14.41 -40.00 -37.53
C SER A 103 -14.13 -40.93 -38.72
N ASP A 104 -13.10 -40.62 -39.52
CA ASP A 104 -12.63 -41.45 -40.64
C ASP A 104 -11.42 -42.33 -40.27
N ASN A 105 -11.30 -42.72 -39.00
CA ASN A 105 -10.31 -43.68 -38.51
C ASN A 105 -8.84 -43.25 -38.69
N PHE A 106 -8.57 -41.94 -38.67
CA PHE A 106 -7.24 -41.38 -38.44
C PHE A 106 -7.03 -41.04 -36.95
N ASP A 107 -5.77 -40.92 -36.54
CA ASP A 107 -5.35 -40.28 -35.28
C ASP A 107 -4.86 -38.87 -35.58
N VAL A 108 -5.15 -37.93 -34.68
CA VAL A 108 -4.55 -36.59 -34.71
C VAL A 108 -3.82 -36.34 -33.39
N ALA A 109 -2.49 -36.32 -33.44
CA ALA A 109 -1.63 -36.13 -32.27
C ALA A 109 -1.64 -34.68 -31.77
N GLU A 110 -1.04 -34.44 -30.59
CA GLU A 110 -0.92 -33.11 -29.97
C GLU A 110 -0.19 -32.07 -30.84
N ASP A 111 0.75 -32.53 -31.67
CA ASP A 111 1.49 -31.68 -32.59
C ASP A 111 0.79 -31.52 -33.96
N TRP A 112 -0.45 -31.99 -34.09
CA TRP A 112 -1.24 -32.04 -35.32
C TRP A 112 -0.74 -33.01 -36.39
N THR A 113 0.11 -33.98 -36.03
CA THR A 113 0.45 -35.09 -36.93
C THR A 113 -0.75 -36.03 -37.09
N VAL A 114 -1.08 -36.34 -38.35
CA VAL A 114 -2.18 -37.25 -38.70
C VAL A 114 -1.61 -38.62 -39.05
N THR A 115 -2.12 -39.67 -38.40
CA THR A 115 -1.71 -41.06 -38.65
C THR A 115 -2.91 -41.91 -38.99
N ASP A 116 -2.84 -42.72 -40.05
CA ASP A 116 -3.92 -43.63 -40.39
C ASP A 116 -3.95 -44.84 -39.44
N LYS A 117 -5.12 -45.14 -38.84
CA LYS A 117 -5.31 -46.31 -37.97
C LYS A 117 -5.89 -47.51 -38.70
N HIS A 118 -6.10 -47.45 -40.02
CA HIS A 118 -6.70 -48.56 -40.76
C HIS A 118 -5.81 -49.81 -40.74
N ASN A 119 -6.37 -50.98 -40.40
CA ASN A 119 -5.63 -52.23 -40.33
C ASN A 119 -5.51 -52.89 -41.71
N TYR A 120 -4.57 -52.41 -42.51
CA TYR A 120 -4.29 -52.93 -43.85
C TYR A 120 -3.90 -54.41 -43.88
N SER A 121 -3.23 -54.89 -42.83
CA SER A 121 -2.82 -56.31 -42.75
C SER A 121 -4.02 -57.25 -42.67
N ALA A 122 -5.02 -56.89 -41.86
CA ALA A 122 -6.28 -57.62 -41.77
C ALA A 122 -7.10 -57.47 -43.05
N ALA A 123 -7.14 -56.28 -43.65
CA ALA A 123 -7.84 -56.04 -44.90
C ALA A 123 -7.27 -56.87 -46.08
N ILE A 124 -5.94 -56.95 -46.20
CA ILE A 124 -5.27 -57.79 -47.20
C ILE A 124 -5.54 -59.28 -46.93
N ALA A 125 -5.47 -59.73 -45.67
CA ALA A 125 -5.75 -61.12 -45.31
C ALA A 125 -7.19 -61.54 -45.67
N ALA A 126 -8.16 -60.63 -45.51
CA ALA A 126 -9.55 -60.87 -45.88
C ALA A 126 -9.79 -61.00 -47.39
N CYS A 127 -8.86 -60.53 -48.23
CA CYS A 127 -8.97 -60.66 -49.70
C CYS A 127 -8.64 -62.06 -50.23
N GLY A 128 -8.00 -62.95 -49.44
CA GLY A 128 -7.50 -64.24 -49.93
C GLY A 128 -6.56 -64.09 -51.13
N ASP A 129 -6.67 -64.99 -52.11
CA ASP A 129 -5.85 -64.99 -53.35
C ASP A 129 -6.33 -64.00 -54.43
N ASN A 130 -7.36 -63.18 -54.16
CA ASN A 130 -7.88 -62.24 -55.14
C ASN A 130 -6.93 -61.04 -55.34
N ALA A 131 -6.09 -61.12 -56.38
CA ALA A 131 -5.10 -60.09 -56.71
C ALA A 131 -5.72 -58.70 -56.99
N GLN A 132 -6.94 -58.62 -57.55
CA GLN A 132 -7.60 -57.33 -57.78
C GLN A 132 -8.03 -56.68 -56.46
N ALA A 133 -8.62 -57.45 -55.55
CA ALA A 133 -9.01 -56.96 -54.22
C ALA A 133 -7.78 -56.52 -53.41
N GLN A 134 -6.69 -57.30 -53.44
CA GLN A 134 -5.42 -56.89 -52.80
C GLN A 134 -4.86 -55.58 -53.38
N ASN A 135 -4.94 -55.39 -54.69
CA ASN A 135 -4.49 -54.14 -55.33
C ASN A 135 -5.35 -52.94 -54.93
N GLN A 136 -6.67 -53.12 -54.76
CA GLN A 136 -7.55 -52.07 -54.25
C GLN A 136 -7.20 -51.66 -52.82
N VAL A 137 -6.90 -52.62 -51.93
CA VAL A 137 -6.45 -52.31 -50.55
C VAL A 137 -5.12 -51.56 -50.54
N ARG A 138 -4.16 -51.93 -51.40
CA ARG A 138 -2.88 -51.20 -51.54
C ARG A 138 -3.09 -49.78 -52.10
N GLN A 139 -4.02 -49.59 -53.03
CA GLN A 139 -4.37 -48.27 -53.54
C GLN A 139 -5.00 -47.40 -52.46
N LEU A 140 -5.93 -47.96 -51.67
CA LEU A 140 -6.52 -47.28 -50.52
C LEU A 140 -5.45 -46.90 -49.49
N GLN A 141 -4.52 -47.80 -49.19
CA GLN A 141 -3.40 -47.52 -48.29
C GLN A 141 -2.56 -46.33 -48.75
N LYS A 142 -2.28 -46.26 -50.05
CA LYS A 142 -1.55 -45.13 -50.62
C LYS A 142 -2.36 -43.84 -50.52
N GLN A 143 -3.63 -43.87 -50.93
CA GLN A 143 -4.52 -42.69 -50.90
C GLN A 143 -4.66 -42.11 -49.49
N ARG A 144 -4.90 -42.96 -48.49
CA ARG A 144 -5.01 -42.54 -47.09
C ARG A 144 -3.68 -42.07 -46.51
N GLY A 145 -2.56 -42.66 -46.95
CA GLY A 145 -1.22 -42.16 -46.63
C GLY A 145 -0.99 -40.73 -47.17
N ASP A 146 -1.37 -40.47 -48.41
CA ASP A 146 -1.28 -39.14 -49.04
C ASP A 146 -2.22 -38.13 -48.35
N GLU A 147 -3.41 -38.57 -47.94
CA GLU A 147 -4.37 -37.77 -47.16
C GLU A 147 -3.84 -37.41 -45.77
N ALA A 148 -3.27 -38.37 -45.04
CA ALA A 148 -2.65 -38.13 -43.73
C ALA A 148 -1.49 -37.12 -43.84
N ALA A 149 -0.64 -37.27 -44.86
CA ALA A 149 0.47 -36.35 -45.11
C ALA A 149 -0.02 -34.93 -45.43
N THR A 150 -1.02 -34.81 -46.32
CA THR A 150 -1.61 -33.52 -46.71
C THR A 150 -2.31 -32.84 -45.55
N SER A 151 -3.09 -33.61 -44.77
CA SER A 151 -3.80 -33.11 -43.59
C SER A 151 -2.85 -32.67 -42.50
N THR A 152 -1.76 -33.41 -42.27
CA THR A 152 -0.68 -33.02 -41.33
C THR A 152 -0.10 -31.65 -41.69
N VAL A 153 0.25 -31.44 -42.96
CA VAL A 153 0.80 -30.14 -43.41
C VAL A 153 -0.23 -29.02 -43.24
N SER A 154 -1.49 -29.27 -43.61
CA SER A 154 -2.57 -28.28 -43.50
C SER A 154 -2.81 -27.86 -42.05
N LEU A 155 -2.99 -28.84 -41.15
CA LEU A 155 -3.25 -28.60 -39.73
C LEU A 155 -2.07 -27.89 -39.05
N LYS A 156 -0.83 -28.36 -39.28
CA LYS A 156 0.37 -27.72 -38.71
C LYS A 156 0.51 -26.27 -39.17
N ARG A 157 0.24 -25.98 -40.45
CA ARG A 157 0.27 -24.61 -40.98
C ARG A 157 -0.79 -23.73 -40.32
N LEU A 158 -2.01 -24.24 -40.14
CA LEU A 158 -3.10 -23.50 -39.49
C LEU A 158 -2.81 -23.27 -38.00
N ALA A 159 -2.23 -24.26 -37.30
CA ALA A 159 -1.82 -24.12 -35.91
C ALA A 159 -0.71 -23.07 -35.72
N VAL A 160 0.27 -22.99 -36.63
CA VAL A 160 1.27 -21.91 -36.61
C VAL A 160 0.61 -20.55 -36.87
N ALA A 161 -0.30 -20.46 -37.83
CA ALA A 161 -1.02 -19.21 -38.13
C ALA A 161 -1.85 -18.73 -36.93
N LEU A 162 -2.51 -19.66 -36.23
CA LEU A 162 -3.27 -19.40 -35.01
C LEU A 162 -2.35 -18.91 -33.88
N GLY A 163 -1.20 -19.55 -33.66
CA GLY A 163 -0.23 -19.08 -32.67
C GLY A 163 0.30 -17.68 -32.93
N THR A 164 0.50 -17.30 -34.20
CA THR A 164 0.86 -15.93 -34.58
C THR A 164 -0.29 -14.95 -34.34
N ALA A 165 -1.53 -15.34 -34.65
CA ALA A 165 -2.70 -14.49 -34.42
C ALA A 165 -2.92 -14.21 -32.92
N ASP A 166 -2.75 -15.23 -32.08
CA ASP A 166 -2.80 -15.12 -30.62
C ASP A 166 -1.74 -14.15 -30.09
N GLN A 167 -0.47 -14.31 -30.50
CA GLN A 167 0.61 -13.41 -30.09
C GLN A 167 0.38 -11.97 -30.53
N ASN A 168 -0.11 -11.74 -31.76
CA ASN A 168 -0.43 -10.41 -32.25
C ASN A 168 -1.59 -9.79 -31.45
N CYS A 169 -2.61 -10.58 -31.11
CA CYS A 169 -3.71 -10.13 -30.26
C CYS A 169 -3.21 -9.76 -28.86
N ALA A 170 -2.42 -10.62 -28.22
CA ALA A 170 -1.82 -10.35 -26.92
C ALA A 170 -0.94 -9.09 -26.94
N ALA A 171 -0.12 -8.90 -27.98
CA ALA A 171 0.69 -7.69 -28.13
C ALA A 171 -0.16 -6.43 -28.26
N ALA A 172 -1.25 -6.47 -29.04
CA ALA A 172 -2.16 -5.34 -29.21
C ALA A 172 -2.93 -5.01 -27.91
N ILE A 173 -3.42 -6.02 -27.19
CA ILE A 173 -4.05 -5.86 -25.88
C ILE A 173 -3.06 -5.24 -24.88
N ASN A 174 -1.82 -5.73 -24.83
CA ASN A 174 -0.80 -5.21 -23.93
C ASN A 174 -0.44 -3.75 -24.27
N ALA A 175 -0.33 -3.40 -25.55
CA ALA A 175 -0.09 -2.02 -25.97
C ALA A 175 -1.22 -1.07 -25.53
N ALA A 176 -2.48 -1.47 -25.75
CA ALA A 176 -3.64 -0.71 -25.30
C ALA A 176 -3.68 -0.57 -23.77
N ASN A 177 -3.35 -1.63 -23.02
CA ASN A 177 -3.28 -1.57 -21.55
C ASN A 177 -2.15 -0.65 -21.06
N VAL A 178 -1.00 -0.62 -21.72
CA VAL A 178 0.10 0.32 -21.40
C VAL A 178 -0.35 1.76 -21.64
N GLU A 179 -1.04 2.01 -22.74
CA GLU A 179 -1.57 3.33 -23.07
C GLU A 179 -2.65 3.77 -22.06
N ILE A 180 -3.63 2.91 -21.75
CA ILE A 180 -4.62 3.16 -20.70
C ILE A 180 -3.92 3.48 -19.37
N SER A 181 -2.91 2.70 -18.97
CA SER A 181 -2.17 2.92 -17.71
C SER A 181 -1.36 4.21 -17.71
N SER A 182 -0.93 4.68 -18.88
CA SER A 182 -0.24 5.97 -19.02
C SER A 182 -1.19 7.17 -19.01
N LEU A 183 -2.45 6.96 -19.40
CA LEU A 183 -3.48 8.00 -19.55
C LEU A 183 -4.43 8.08 -18.36
N THR A 184 -4.57 6.98 -17.62
CA THR A 184 -5.29 6.96 -16.35
C THR A 184 -4.27 7.16 -15.23
N PRO A 185 -4.39 8.24 -14.43
CA PRO A 185 -3.62 8.32 -13.21
C PRO A 185 -3.84 7.04 -12.38
N ALA A 186 -2.80 6.46 -11.81
CA ALA A 186 -2.95 5.31 -10.88
C ALA A 186 -3.97 5.63 -9.76
N THR A 187 -4.17 6.92 -9.47
CA THR A 187 -5.17 7.46 -8.54
C THR A 187 -6.63 7.32 -9.00
N ALA A 188 -6.90 7.22 -10.31
CA ALA A 188 -8.27 7.10 -10.85
C ALA A 188 -8.91 5.73 -10.59
N ALA A 189 -8.09 4.69 -10.38
CA ALA A 189 -8.54 3.36 -10.03
C ALA A 189 -8.66 3.15 -8.51
N LEU A 190 -8.17 4.08 -7.67
CA LEU A 190 -8.15 3.89 -6.22
C LEU A 190 -9.57 3.87 -5.65
N ASN A 191 -9.91 2.77 -4.98
CA ASN A 191 -11.12 2.62 -4.18
C ASN A 191 -10.94 1.47 -3.18
N GLY A 192 -11.82 1.42 -2.17
CA GLY A 192 -11.75 0.39 -1.13
C GLY A 192 -11.93 -1.06 -1.62
N THR A 193 -12.63 -1.31 -2.73
CA THR A 193 -12.80 -2.69 -3.24
C THR A 193 -11.49 -3.23 -3.81
N ILE A 194 -10.80 -2.41 -4.61
CA ILE A 194 -9.50 -2.78 -5.21
C ILE A 194 -8.43 -2.94 -4.11
N ALA A 195 -8.41 -2.05 -3.11
CA ALA A 195 -7.48 -2.14 -1.97
C ALA A 195 -7.53 -3.49 -1.24
N GLY A 196 -8.73 -4.08 -1.09
CA GLY A 196 -8.89 -5.38 -0.44
C GLY A 196 -8.22 -6.53 -1.20
N LYS A 197 -8.32 -6.52 -2.53
CA LYS A 197 -7.64 -7.49 -3.39
C LYS A 197 -6.13 -7.27 -3.37
N ASP A 198 -5.70 -6.04 -3.61
CA ASP A 198 -4.27 -5.68 -3.67
C ASP A 198 -3.55 -6.09 -2.38
N LEU A 199 -4.19 -5.92 -1.21
CA LEU A 199 -3.60 -6.34 0.05
C LEU A 199 -3.61 -7.87 0.25
N ALA A 200 -4.61 -8.60 -0.25
CA ALA A 200 -4.59 -10.05 -0.21
C ALA A 200 -3.42 -10.63 -1.00
N ASP A 201 -3.14 -10.05 -2.17
CA ASP A 201 -2.01 -10.42 -3.01
C ASP A 201 -0.67 -9.97 -2.37
N LEU A 202 -0.64 -8.80 -1.73
CA LEU A 202 0.54 -8.31 -0.99
C LEU A 202 0.88 -9.20 0.22
N LYS A 203 -0.14 -9.64 0.98
CA LYS A 203 0.03 -10.56 2.12
C LYS A 203 0.53 -11.95 1.71
N SER A 204 0.08 -12.44 0.56
CA SER A 204 0.49 -13.75 0.03
C SER A 204 1.81 -13.69 -0.75
N GLY A 205 2.38 -12.49 -0.94
CA GLY A 205 3.61 -12.28 -1.68
C GLY A 205 3.44 -12.41 -3.20
N THR A 206 2.21 -12.31 -3.70
CA THR A 206 1.87 -12.42 -5.13
C THR A 206 1.45 -11.08 -5.75
N ALA A 207 1.64 -9.96 -5.03
CA ALA A 207 1.32 -8.64 -5.53
C ALA A 207 2.04 -8.35 -6.86
N THR A 208 1.26 -7.88 -7.83
CA THR A 208 1.71 -7.47 -9.16
C THR A 208 2.34 -6.08 -9.15
N ALA A 209 3.06 -5.73 -10.22
CA ALA A 209 3.63 -4.39 -10.37
C ALA A 209 2.56 -3.29 -10.33
N ASP A 210 1.38 -3.54 -10.90
CA ASP A 210 0.28 -2.57 -10.91
C ASP A 210 -0.34 -2.37 -9.52
N GLU A 211 -0.41 -3.43 -8.71
CA GLU A 211 -0.87 -3.38 -7.31
C GLU A 211 0.11 -2.57 -6.45
N LEU A 212 1.42 -2.78 -6.63
CA LEU A 212 2.44 -1.99 -5.96
C LEU A 212 2.44 -0.53 -6.43
N ALA A 213 2.21 -0.27 -7.72
CA ALA A 213 2.11 1.09 -8.25
C ALA A 213 0.89 1.84 -7.70
N ARG A 214 -0.24 1.15 -7.47
CA ARG A 214 -1.42 1.75 -6.81
C ARG A 214 -1.16 2.09 -5.35
N LEU A 215 -0.53 1.18 -4.59
CA LEU A 215 -0.13 1.47 -3.21
C LEU A 215 0.84 2.67 -3.16
N HIS A 216 1.86 2.66 -4.02
CA HIS A 216 2.80 3.76 -4.13
C HIS A 216 2.08 5.08 -4.43
N ALA A 217 1.25 5.14 -5.46
CA ALA A 217 0.52 6.35 -5.83
C ALA A 217 -0.43 6.84 -4.73
N ALA A 218 -1.08 5.93 -4.00
CA ALA A 218 -1.97 6.28 -2.90
C ALA A 218 -1.19 6.88 -1.71
N ALA A 219 0.04 6.43 -1.49
CA ALA A 219 0.89 6.80 -0.36
C ALA A 219 1.77 8.06 -0.62
N GLN A 220 1.44 8.85 -1.65
CA GLN A 220 2.17 10.07 -1.99
C GLN A 220 1.28 11.31 -1.89
N LEU A 221 1.92 12.44 -1.64
CA LEU A 221 1.36 13.80 -1.71
C LEU A 221 2.13 14.60 -2.76
N THR A 222 1.48 15.60 -3.36
CA THR A 222 2.20 16.62 -4.16
C THR A 222 3.08 17.49 -3.26
N ASP A 223 4.05 18.18 -3.84
CA ASP A 223 4.96 19.05 -3.08
C ASP A 223 4.21 20.20 -2.37
N GLU A 224 3.15 20.72 -2.99
CA GLU A 224 2.27 21.71 -2.36
C GLU A 224 1.52 21.13 -1.16
N GLN A 225 0.98 19.91 -1.30
CA GLN A 225 0.32 19.22 -0.20
C GLN A 225 1.29 18.90 0.95
N LYS A 226 2.53 18.50 0.65
CA LYS A 226 3.59 18.33 1.67
C LYS A 226 3.90 19.64 2.38
N THR A 227 4.00 20.74 1.62
CA THR A 227 4.25 22.08 2.18
C THR A 227 3.10 22.53 3.08
N ASP A 228 1.86 22.29 2.67
CA ASP A 228 0.67 22.59 3.47
C ASP A 228 0.63 21.74 4.75
N LEU A 229 0.92 20.44 4.66
CA LEU A 229 0.99 19.54 5.82
C LEU A 229 2.05 20.01 6.83
N VAL A 230 3.27 20.31 6.38
CA VAL A 230 4.36 20.87 7.19
C VAL A 230 3.95 22.20 7.83
N GLY A 231 3.20 23.02 7.09
CA GLY A 231 2.64 24.30 7.57
C GLY A 231 1.43 24.17 8.50
N GLY A 232 1.06 22.95 8.91
CA GLY A 232 -0.07 22.68 9.81
C GLY A 232 -1.43 22.92 9.16
N LYS A 233 -1.50 22.97 7.83
CA LYS A 233 -2.74 23.18 7.09
C LYS A 233 -3.39 21.85 6.69
N PRO A 234 -4.72 21.83 6.52
CA PRO A 234 -5.40 20.66 6.00
C PRO A 234 -4.96 20.28 4.58
N VAL A 235 -4.74 18.99 4.35
CA VAL A 235 -4.49 18.39 3.04
C VAL A 235 -5.72 17.60 2.62
N ASN A 236 -6.23 17.89 1.42
CA ASN A 236 -7.36 17.17 0.85
C ASN A 236 -6.88 16.05 -0.08
N LEU A 237 -7.22 14.81 0.25
CA LEU A 237 -7.12 13.67 -0.65
C LEU A 237 -8.42 13.52 -1.44
N THR A 238 -8.32 12.83 -2.57
CA THR A 238 -9.53 12.35 -3.25
C THR A 238 -10.23 11.29 -2.39
N GLN A 239 -11.55 11.17 -2.51
CA GLN A 239 -12.30 10.15 -1.76
C GLN A 239 -11.77 8.73 -2.05
N GLY A 240 -11.49 8.42 -3.32
CA GLY A 240 -10.96 7.12 -3.74
C GLY A 240 -9.58 6.81 -3.14
N GLN A 241 -8.70 7.81 -3.07
CA GLN A 241 -7.39 7.66 -2.41
C GLN A 241 -7.55 7.41 -0.91
N PHE A 242 -8.38 8.19 -0.21
CA PHE A 242 -8.60 8.01 1.22
C PHE A 242 -9.24 6.64 1.52
N ASP A 243 -10.25 6.24 0.74
CA ASP A 243 -10.89 4.93 0.88
C ASP A 243 -9.93 3.77 0.64
N TYR A 244 -9.04 3.91 -0.35
CA TYR A 244 -8.00 2.92 -0.62
C TYR A 244 -7.06 2.79 0.59
N LEU A 245 -6.50 3.89 1.09
CA LEU A 245 -5.57 3.87 2.23
C LEU A 245 -6.26 3.37 3.51
N ARG A 246 -7.50 3.82 3.78
CA ARG A 246 -8.30 3.35 4.90
C ARG A 246 -8.51 1.84 4.83
N GLN A 247 -8.85 1.31 3.66
CA GLN A 247 -9.01 -0.13 3.49
C GLN A 247 -7.69 -0.90 3.64
N VAL A 248 -6.57 -0.34 3.17
CA VAL A 248 -5.22 -0.90 3.41
C VAL A 248 -4.96 -1.04 4.90
N MET A 249 -5.32 -0.05 5.72
CA MET A 249 -5.19 -0.13 7.18
C MET A 249 -6.16 -1.14 7.80
N ARG A 250 -7.44 -1.11 7.42
CA ARG A 250 -8.45 -2.04 7.96
C ARG A 250 -8.13 -3.49 7.69
N ALA A 251 -7.60 -3.78 6.51
CA ALA A 251 -7.27 -5.14 6.17
C ALA A 251 -6.03 -5.65 6.95
N GLN A 252 -5.32 -4.81 7.71
CA GLN A 252 -4.27 -5.21 8.67
C GLN A 252 -4.80 -5.45 10.09
N ASP A 253 -6.10 -5.23 10.38
CA ASP A 253 -6.68 -5.39 11.72
C ASP A 253 -6.50 -6.80 12.32
N GLY A 254 -6.34 -7.83 11.48
CA GLY A 254 -6.09 -9.22 11.90
C GLY A 254 -4.61 -9.64 11.97
N MET A 255 -3.66 -8.72 11.77
CA MET A 255 -2.22 -9.02 11.80
C MET A 255 -1.58 -8.59 13.12
N SER A 256 -0.43 -9.18 13.47
CA SER A 256 0.45 -8.60 14.49
C SER A 256 1.29 -7.47 13.88
N VAL A 257 1.77 -6.52 14.69
CA VAL A 257 2.65 -5.43 14.20
C VAL A 257 3.94 -6.00 13.60
N GLN A 258 4.45 -7.09 14.17
CA GLN A 258 5.62 -7.80 13.65
C GLN A 258 5.36 -8.47 12.29
N ASP A 259 4.16 -9.00 12.05
CA ASP A 259 3.81 -9.56 10.74
C ASP A 259 3.60 -8.46 9.70
N ILE A 260 3.12 -7.28 10.11
CA ILE A 260 3.10 -6.09 9.24
C ILE A 260 4.54 -5.70 8.86
N ASP A 261 5.47 -5.64 9.81
CA ASP A 261 6.89 -5.32 9.51
C ASP A 261 7.53 -6.34 8.58
N LYS A 262 7.28 -7.64 8.79
CA LYS A 262 7.75 -8.70 7.87
C LYS A 262 7.18 -8.53 6.46
N MET A 263 5.89 -8.25 6.36
CA MET A 263 5.22 -8.01 5.08
C MET A 263 5.84 -6.79 4.36
N THR A 264 6.04 -5.68 5.06
CA THR A 264 6.71 -4.50 4.51
C THR A 264 8.15 -4.79 4.09
N SER A 265 8.90 -5.55 4.88
CA SER A 265 10.29 -5.93 4.59
C SER A 265 10.41 -6.82 3.34
N ALA A 266 9.37 -7.57 3.03
CA ALA A 266 9.32 -8.45 1.85
C ALA A 266 8.98 -7.69 0.55
N LEU A 267 8.56 -6.43 0.64
CA LEU A 267 8.28 -5.62 -0.55
C LEU A 267 9.58 -5.27 -1.31
N PRO A 268 9.49 -5.06 -2.64
CA PRO A 268 10.59 -4.48 -3.41
C PRO A 268 11.08 -3.18 -2.77
N GLN A 269 12.39 -2.92 -2.83
CA GLN A 269 13.03 -1.81 -2.09
C GLN A 269 12.36 -0.45 -2.33
N GLY A 270 11.86 -0.18 -3.55
CA GLY A 270 11.15 1.06 -3.89
C GLY A 270 9.77 1.22 -3.25
N ASN A 271 9.18 0.16 -2.69
CA ASN A 271 7.84 0.14 -2.10
C ASN A 271 7.83 -0.04 -0.59
N GLN A 272 8.99 -0.27 0.04
CA GLN A 272 9.09 -0.50 1.47
C GLN A 272 8.66 0.72 2.31
N ALA A 273 8.75 1.92 1.73
CA ALA A 273 8.29 3.16 2.35
C ALA A 273 6.77 3.36 2.29
N ASP A 274 6.09 2.74 1.30
CA ASP A 274 4.71 3.11 0.97
C ASP A 274 3.74 2.81 2.10
N LEU A 275 3.95 1.73 2.86
CA LEU A 275 3.09 1.42 3.98
C LEU A 275 3.29 2.38 5.17
N ALA A 276 4.54 2.79 5.43
CA ALA A 276 4.85 3.77 6.46
C ALA A 276 4.24 5.14 6.11
N ASN A 277 4.41 5.56 4.85
CA ASN A 277 3.80 6.77 4.32
C ASN A 277 2.27 6.74 4.42
N ALA A 278 1.66 5.60 4.07
CA ALA A 278 0.22 5.40 4.20
C ALA A 278 -0.23 5.52 5.66
N MET A 279 0.51 4.96 6.62
CA MET A 279 0.21 5.09 8.06
C MET A 279 0.32 6.54 8.54
N GLN A 280 1.36 7.28 8.13
CA GLN A 280 1.51 8.70 8.47
C GLN A 280 0.36 9.54 7.91
N LEU A 281 0.01 9.35 6.64
CA LEU A 281 -1.06 10.09 5.99
C LEU A 281 -2.42 9.86 6.65
N VAL A 282 -2.85 8.61 6.80
CA VAL A 282 -4.19 8.32 7.34
C VAL A 282 -4.28 8.55 8.85
N SER A 283 -3.15 8.61 9.57
CA SER A 283 -3.15 8.96 10.99
C SER A 283 -3.06 10.46 11.25
N SER A 284 -2.87 11.29 10.23
CA SER A 284 -2.87 12.74 10.42
C SER A 284 -4.29 13.31 10.45
N PRO A 285 -4.73 13.96 11.54
CA PRO A 285 -6.00 14.69 11.58
C PRO A 285 -6.03 15.87 10.61
N ASN A 286 -4.88 16.29 10.05
CA ASN A 286 -4.84 17.32 9.00
C ASN A 286 -5.15 16.74 7.60
N VAL A 287 -5.24 15.43 7.43
CA VAL A 287 -5.57 14.79 6.15
C VAL A 287 -7.08 14.49 6.08
N HIS A 288 -7.74 14.97 5.03
CA HIS A 288 -9.20 14.91 4.90
C HIS A 288 -9.63 14.56 3.47
N THR A 289 -10.91 14.24 3.28
CA THR A 289 -11.58 14.33 1.97
C THR A 289 -12.37 15.62 1.85
N ALA A 290 -12.52 16.12 0.62
CA ALA A 290 -13.35 17.31 0.38
C ALA A 290 -14.82 17.02 0.75
N SER A 291 -15.45 17.89 1.55
CA SER A 291 -16.89 17.79 1.78
C SER A 291 -17.65 18.19 0.51
N VAL A 292 -18.49 17.30 -0.02
CA VAL A 292 -19.36 17.62 -1.15
C VAL A 292 -20.49 18.53 -0.67
N LEU A 293 -20.34 19.84 -0.86
CA LEU A 293 -21.43 20.80 -0.74
C LEU A 293 -22.27 20.78 -2.02
N THR A 294 -23.22 19.85 -2.12
CA THR A 294 -24.32 20.01 -3.08
C THR A 294 -25.37 20.94 -2.49
N ALA A 295 -25.78 21.96 -3.25
CA ALA A 295 -26.81 22.91 -2.80
C ALA A 295 -28.11 22.16 -2.45
N GLY A 296 -28.49 22.16 -1.17
CA GLY A 296 -29.68 21.47 -0.66
C GLY A 296 -29.44 20.06 -0.10
N ALA A 297 -28.21 19.54 -0.12
CA ALA A 297 -27.85 18.30 0.58
C ALA A 297 -27.29 18.57 1.98
N VAL A 298 -27.51 17.65 2.91
CA VAL A 298 -26.80 17.64 4.21
C VAL A 298 -25.31 17.46 3.89
N PRO A 299 -24.39 18.29 4.44
CA PRO A 299 -22.97 18.11 4.22
C PRO A 299 -22.58 16.67 4.58
N THR A 300 -22.07 15.90 3.61
CA THR A 300 -21.40 14.65 3.96
C THR A 300 -20.22 15.01 4.83
N VAL A 301 -20.16 14.41 6.03
CA VAL A 301 -19.02 14.51 6.95
C VAL A 301 -17.78 14.15 6.14
N ALA A 302 -16.83 15.08 6.05
CA ALA A 302 -15.54 14.79 5.45
C ALA A 302 -14.91 13.62 6.21
N ASP A 303 -14.49 12.58 5.48
CA ASP A 303 -13.63 11.57 6.08
C ASP A 303 -12.33 12.27 6.49
N HIS A 304 -11.82 11.94 7.66
CA HIS A 304 -10.61 12.56 8.22
C HIS A 304 -9.69 11.47 8.76
N GLY A 305 -8.40 11.75 8.66
CA GLY A 305 -7.36 10.95 9.27
C GLY A 305 -7.38 11.05 10.80
N GLY A 306 -6.48 10.32 11.42
CA GLY A 306 -6.33 10.25 12.87
C GLY A 306 -6.06 8.83 13.35
N MET A 307 -5.79 8.69 14.66
CA MET A 307 -5.48 7.42 15.33
C MET A 307 -6.48 6.30 15.02
N SER A 308 -7.75 6.64 14.81
CA SER A 308 -8.82 5.68 14.52
C SER A 308 -8.69 4.98 13.16
N GLN A 309 -7.94 5.57 12.22
CA GLN A 309 -7.70 5.00 10.90
C GLN A 309 -6.55 4.00 10.87
N LEU A 310 -5.69 3.99 11.90
CA LEU A 310 -4.61 3.01 12.00
C LEU A 310 -5.16 1.59 12.23
N PRO A 311 -4.41 0.55 11.81
CA PRO A 311 -4.74 -0.83 12.15
C PRO A 311 -4.88 -0.99 13.67
N THR A 312 -5.88 -1.73 14.11
CA THR A 312 -6.15 -2.05 15.52
C THR A 312 -4.92 -2.48 16.33
N PRO A 313 -4.05 -3.38 15.86
CA PRO A 313 -2.82 -3.74 16.58
C PRO A 313 -1.85 -2.56 16.79
N VAL A 314 -1.80 -1.60 15.85
CA VAL A 314 -0.98 -0.38 15.95
C VAL A 314 -1.66 0.65 16.85
N ARG A 315 -2.96 0.88 16.66
CA ARG A 315 -3.75 1.80 17.50
C ARG A 315 -3.62 1.45 18.98
N THR A 316 -3.91 0.20 19.34
CA THR A 316 -3.80 -0.28 20.73
C THR A 316 -2.38 -0.19 21.26
N LEU A 317 -1.37 -0.45 20.42
CA LEU A 317 0.04 -0.30 20.82
C LEU A 317 0.38 1.14 21.20
N LEU A 318 -0.24 2.11 20.53
CA LEU A 318 0.03 3.53 20.72
C LEU A 318 -0.86 4.20 21.76
N THR A 319 -2.00 3.60 22.11
CA THR A 319 -2.95 4.16 23.08
C THR A 319 -2.87 3.51 24.46
N ASP A 320 -2.63 2.20 24.52
CA ASP A 320 -2.65 1.46 25.79
C ASP A 320 -1.42 1.83 26.65
N ASN A 321 -1.47 1.51 27.95
CA ASN A 321 -0.31 1.68 28.81
C ASN A 321 0.80 0.67 28.40
N PRO A 322 2.00 1.13 28.03
CA PRO A 322 3.09 0.25 27.58
C PRO A 322 3.67 -0.59 28.71
N VAL A 323 3.48 -0.18 29.95
CA VAL A 323 4.17 -0.75 31.12
C VAL A 323 3.17 -1.32 32.11
N SER A 324 3.20 -2.64 32.27
CA SER A 324 2.42 -3.36 33.27
C SER A 324 3.22 -3.55 34.56
N MET A 325 2.63 -3.24 35.70
CA MET A 325 3.23 -3.46 37.02
C MET A 325 2.72 -4.77 37.62
N HIS A 326 3.63 -5.67 37.98
CA HIS A 326 3.31 -6.94 38.63
C HIS A 326 4.00 -7.05 39.99
N THR A 327 3.26 -7.44 41.02
CA THR A 327 3.83 -7.83 42.32
C THR A 327 3.99 -9.35 42.36
N ASN A 328 5.22 -9.81 42.42
CA ASN A 328 5.60 -11.21 42.44
C ASN A 328 5.96 -11.63 43.86
N TRP A 329 5.71 -12.91 44.19
CA TRP A 329 5.96 -13.45 45.53
C TRP A 329 7.01 -14.56 45.48
N THR A 330 8.05 -14.45 46.30
CA THR A 330 9.10 -15.47 46.44
C THR A 330 9.32 -15.83 47.91
N ALA A 331 10.10 -16.89 48.17
CA ALA A 331 10.55 -17.23 49.52
C ALA A 331 11.38 -16.12 50.20
N ALA A 332 11.95 -15.19 49.43
CA ALA A 332 12.71 -14.03 49.93
C ALA A 332 11.82 -12.78 50.18
N GLY A 333 10.53 -12.85 49.87
CA GLY A 333 9.57 -11.74 50.00
C GLY A 333 8.97 -11.29 48.66
N PRO A 334 8.07 -10.29 48.68
CA PRO A 334 7.49 -9.71 47.48
C PRO A 334 8.48 -8.82 46.74
N PHE A 335 8.41 -8.80 45.42
CA PHE A 335 9.16 -7.86 44.57
C PHE A 335 8.28 -7.38 43.42
N THR A 336 8.53 -6.16 42.93
CA THR A 336 7.75 -5.56 41.85
C THR A 336 8.53 -5.65 40.53
N THR A 337 7.86 -6.03 39.45
CA THR A 337 8.37 -5.94 38.09
C THR A 337 7.56 -4.95 37.28
N ALA A 338 8.24 -4.14 36.47
CA ALA A 338 7.64 -3.34 35.42
C ALA A 338 7.94 -4.01 34.08
N ASP A 339 6.89 -4.43 33.37
CA ASP A 339 6.99 -5.17 32.12
C ASP A 339 6.57 -4.32 30.92
N VAL A 340 7.46 -4.16 29.94
CA VAL A 340 7.10 -3.66 28.61
C VAL A 340 6.58 -4.84 27.78
N SER A 341 5.29 -5.15 27.91
CA SER A 341 4.70 -6.41 27.43
C SER A 341 4.61 -6.55 25.91
N ARG A 342 4.83 -5.46 25.16
CA ARG A 342 4.77 -5.42 23.68
C ARG A 342 6.06 -4.86 23.07
N ALA A 343 7.21 -5.10 23.70
CA ALA A 343 8.50 -4.57 23.26
C ALA A 343 8.87 -4.93 21.80
N GLY A 344 8.54 -6.14 21.35
CA GLY A 344 8.75 -6.58 19.97
C GLY A 344 7.88 -5.82 18.97
N ASP A 345 6.63 -5.52 19.33
CA ASP A 345 5.72 -4.74 18.48
C ASP A 345 6.17 -3.28 18.35
N PHE A 346 6.66 -2.66 19.44
CA PHE A 346 7.24 -1.32 19.37
C PHE A 346 8.46 -1.28 18.44
N LYS A 347 9.36 -2.27 18.54
CA LYS A 347 10.51 -2.39 17.62
C LYS A 347 10.04 -2.53 16.17
N ALA A 348 9.08 -3.39 15.90
CA ALA A 348 8.51 -3.58 14.57
C ALA A 348 7.86 -2.30 14.03
N LEU A 349 7.10 -1.57 14.86
CA LEU A 349 6.51 -0.29 14.45
C LEU A 349 7.60 0.73 14.10
N THR A 350 8.63 0.90 14.94
CA THR A 350 9.74 1.83 14.63
C THR A 350 10.50 1.44 13.36
N ASN A 351 10.61 0.14 13.06
CA ASN A 351 11.22 -0.32 11.80
C ASN A 351 10.35 0.04 10.59
N ILE A 352 9.03 -0.12 10.68
CA ILE A 352 8.09 0.29 9.63
C ILE A 352 8.22 1.79 9.41
N MET A 353 8.05 2.59 10.47
CA MET A 353 8.05 4.06 10.38
C MET A 353 9.40 4.61 9.89
N GLY A 354 10.51 3.98 10.26
CA GLY A 354 11.86 4.37 9.81
C GLY A 354 12.11 4.21 8.31
N ARG A 355 11.21 3.56 7.55
CA ARG A 355 11.27 3.47 6.09
C ARG A 355 10.55 4.61 5.38
N GLY A 356 9.69 5.35 6.10
CA GLY A 356 8.82 6.38 5.52
C GLY A 356 9.54 7.67 5.15
N ASP A 357 8.87 8.47 4.32
CA ASP A 357 9.24 9.85 4.00
C ASP A 357 8.84 10.76 5.17
N GLN A 358 9.84 11.30 5.88
CA GLN A 358 9.64 12.17 7.04
C GLN A 358 8.83 13.45 6.74
N SER A 359 8.74 13.87 5.48
CA SER A 359 7.90 15.02 5.10
C SER A 359 6.40 14.74 5.18
N LEU A 360 6.00 13.45 5.19
CA LEU A 360 4.61 13.02 5.35
C LEU A 360 4.21 12.82 6.81
N ALA A 361 5.18 12.84 7.72
CA ALA A 361 5.01 12.58 9.15
C ALA A 361 4.22 13.68 9.86
N GLN A 362 4.28 14.92 9.36
CA GLN A 362 3.95 16.10 10.14
C GLN A 362 2.50 16.12 10.63
N GLY A 363 2.35 16.29 11.94
CA GLY A 363 1.10 16.34 12.66
C GLY A 363 0.38 15.00 12.75
N SER A 364 1.08 13.87 12.66
CA SER A 364 0.45 12.53 12.64
C SER A 364 0.16 11.99 14.05
N ASP A 365 -0.97 11.31 14.23
CA ASP A 365 -1.29 10.67 15.51
C ASP A 365 -0.41 9.46 15.80
N VAL A 366 0.17 8.82 14.77
CA VAL A 366 1.15 7.75 14.96
C VAL A 366 2.38 8.28 15.69
N ASP A 367 2.90 9.45 15.30
CA ASP A 367 4.09 10.04 15.90
C ASP A 367 3.80 10.61 17.30
N ARG A 368 2.62 11.22 17.51
CA ARG A 368 2.15 11.59 18.87
C ARG A 368 2.13 10.37 19.80
N GLY A 369 1.59 9.26 19.31
CA GLY A 369 1.57 7.99 20.04
C GLY A 369 2.98 7.49 20.36
N LEU A 370 3.90 7.50 19.39
CA LEU A 370 5.28 7.06 19.61
C LEU A 370 5.99 7.90 20.69
N LEU A 371 5.81 9.23 20.66
CA LEU A 371 6.38 10.13 21.67
C LEU A 371 5.83 9.83 23.07
N LYS A 372 4.50 9.68 23.20
CA LYS A 372 3.82 9.32 24.45
C LYS A 372 4.33 7.99 25.01
N GLN A 373 4.37 6.95 24.18
CA GLN A 373 4.82 5.61 24.56
C GLN A 373 6.31 5.60 24.94
N GLY A 374 7.15 6.34 24.21
CA GLY A 374 8.57 6.51 24.53
C GLY A 374 8.79 7.15 25.90
N ALA A 375 8.02 8.18 26.25
CA ALA A 375 8.06 8.83 27.56
C ALA A 375 7.65 7.89 28.70
N GLU A 376 6.50 7.19 28.57
CA GLU A 376 6.01 6.28 29.60
C GLU A 376 6.99 5.10 29.85
N ILE A 377 7.62 4.58 28.78
CA ILE A 377 8.66 3.56 28.89
C ILE A 377 9.92 4.11 29.57
N ALA A 378 10.35 5.33 29.24
CA ALA A 378 11.48 5.98 29.91
C ALA A 378 11.21 6.19 31.42
N GLY A 379 9.99 6.61 31.78
CA GLY A 379 9.53 6.84 33.14
C GLY A 379 9.36 5.59 34.01
N ALA A 380 9.36 4.40 33.41
CA ALA A 380 9.33 3.14 34.14
C ALA A 380 10.71 2.76 34.71
N THR A 381 11.79 3.20 34.07
CA THR A 381 13.17 2.90 34.49
C THR A 381 13.60 3.71 35.72
N GLY A 382 14.65 3.26 36.42
CA GLY A 382 15.21 4.01 37.56
C GLY A 382 14.34 4.05 38.82
N ARG A 383 13.19 3.34 38.84
CA ARG A 383 12.34 3.22 40.02
C ARG A 383 13.01 2.30 41.07
N PRO A 384 13.14 2.74 42.33
CA PRO A 384 13.78 1.93 43.36
C PRO A 384 12.97 0.64 43.64
N ASN A 385 13.67 -0.49 43.76
CA ASN A 385 13.10 -1.81 44.04
C ASN A 385 12.13 -2.36 42.95
N VAL A 386 12.22 -1.85 41.72
CA VAL A 386 11.50 -2.37 40.57
C VAL A 386 12.49 -3.06 39.63
N THR A 387 12.19 -4.30 39.23
CA THR A 387 12.95 -5.01 38.20
C THR A 387 12.30 -4.81 36.84
N MET A 388 13.08 -4.47 35.82
CA MET A 388 12.57 -4.29 34.48
C MET A 388 12.48 -5.62 33.73
N THR A 389 11.35 -5.84 33.05
CA THR A 389 11.16 -6.92 32.11
C THR A 389 10.66 -6.40 30.77
N MET A 390 10.93 -7.15 29.71
CA MET A 390 10.36 -6.95 28.38
C MET A 390 9.80 -8.28 27.93
N GLU A 391 8.49 -8.34 27.71
CA GLU A 391 7.79 -9.57 27.33
C GLU A 391 8.08 -10.72 28.33
N GLY A 392 8.10 -10.38 29.62
CA GLY A 392 8.39 -11.32 30.71
C GLY A 392 9.87 -11.72 30.87
N ARG A 393 10.77 -11.27 29.99
CA ARG A 393 12.22 -11.49 30.12
C ARG A 393 12.85 -10.37 30.95
N GLY A 394 13.64 -10.73 31.97
CA GLY A 394 14.45 -9.76 32.71
C GLY A 394 15.45 -9.02 31.82
N VAL A 395 15.48 -7.69 31.92
CA VAL A 395 16.36 -6.82 31.12
C VAL A 395 17.06 -5.78 31.98
N HIS A 396 18.15 -5.21 31.45
CA HIS A 396 18.78 -4.04 32.04
C HIS A 396 18.04 -2.76 31.66
N ASP A 397 18.06 -1.75 32.53
CA ASP A 397 17.47 -0.43 32.28
C ASP A 397 17.96 0.19 30.96
N SER A 398 19.22 -0.05 30.56
CA SER A 398 19.77 0.44 29.29
C SER A 398 19.04 -0.14 28.06
N GLU A 399 18.57 -1.39 28.12
CA GLU A 399 17.81 -2.00 27.03
C GLU A 399 16.40 -1.38 26.92
N VAL A 400 15.79 -1.06 28.05
CA VAL A 400 14.52 -0.32 28.11
C VAL A 400 14.71 1.11 27.59
N GLY A 401 15.76 1.79 28.04
CA GLY A 401 16.16 3.11 27.55
C GLY A 401 16.39 3.10 26.04
N SER A 402 17.04 2.07 25.48
CA SER A 402 17.21 1.94 24.03
C SER A 402 15.91 1.75 23.26
N LEU A 403 14.86 1.17 23.86
CA LEU A 403 13.55 1.12 23.23
C LEU A 403 12.87 2.50 23.28
N ALA A 404 12.87 3.15 24.44
CA ALA A 404 12.32 4.50 24.58
C ALA A 404 13.01 5.49 23.63
N ASP A 405 14.34 5.41 23.52
CA ASP A 405 15.17 6.20 22.61
C ASP A 405 14.72 6.06 21.15
N ARG A 406 14.45 4.83 20.69
CA ARG A 406 13.96 4.58 19.33
C ARG A 406 12.57 5.16 19.09
N LEU A 407 11.68 5.05 20.06
CA LEU A 407 10.31 5.59 19.96
C LEU A 407 10.34 7.12 19.89
N LEU A 408 11.08 7.76 20.80
CA LEU A 408 11.28 9.20 20.82
C LEU A 408 12.01 9.69 19.56
N GLY A 409 12.99 8.93 19.07
CA GLY A 409 13.69 9.24 17.82
C GLY A 409 12.78 9.15 16.59
N ALA A 410 11.93 8.12 16.51
CA ALA A 410 11.00 7.95 15.40
C ALA A 410 9.94 9.06 15.35
N GLY A 411 9.28 9.34 16.48
CA GLY A 411 8.27 10.40 16.55
C GLY A 411 8.85 11.83 16.59
N GLY A 412 10.10 11.99 17.02
CA GLY A 412 10.74 13.29 17.20
C GLY A 412 11.04 14.06 15.91
N HIS A 413 10.93 13.41 14.76
CA HIS A 413 11.05 14.05 13.44
C HIS A 413 9.78 14.83 13.03
N ASP A 414 8.65 14.57 13.67
CA ASP A 414 7.42 15.34 13.49
C ASP A 414 7.40 16.53 14.46
N ALA A 415 7.75 17.72 13.96
CA ALA A 415 7.83 18.92 14.78
C ALA A 415 6.47 19.32 15.37
N GLN A 416 5.37 18.99 14.68
CA GLN A 416 4.02 19.25 15.19
C GLN A 416 3.66 18.28 16.31
N ALA A 417 3.99 16.99 16.17
CA ALA A 417 3.82 16.03 17.26
C ALA A 417 4.70 16.35 18.47
N VAL A 418 5.92 16.84 18.27
CA VAL A 418 6.79 17.32 19.37
C VAL A 418 6.17 18.51 20.09
N HIS A 419 5.64 19.49 19.34
CA HIS A 419 4.89 20.61 19.92
C HIS A 419 3.71 20.11 20.75
N ASP A 420 2.92 19.21 20.18
CA ASP A 420 1.72 18.64 20.80
C ASP A 420 2.06 17.83 22.07
N PHE A 421 3.15 17.06 22.04
CA PHE A 421 3.69 16.33 23.19
C PHE A 421 4.09 17.28 24.33
N VAL A 422 4.84 18.35 24.05
CA VAL A 422 5.34 19.27 25.08
C VAL A 422 4.24 20.19 25.64
N THR A 423 3.29 20.60 24.80
CA THR A 423 2.19 21.49 25.20
C THR A 423 0.97 20.74 25.74
N GLY A 424 0.84 19.46 25.40
CA GLY A 424 -0.36 18.65 25.63
C GLY A 424 -1.47 18.87 24.60
N SER A 425 -1.25 19.70 23.58
CA SER A 425 -2.21 19.96 22.50
C SER A 425 -2.43 18.70 21.67
N ASN A 426 -3.66 18.42 21.24
CA ASN A 426 -4.02 17.28 20.38
C ASN A 426 -3.59 15.87 20.87
N MET A 427 -3.10 15.73 22.10
CA MET A 427 -2.63 14.43 22.62
C MET A 427 -3.77 13.50 23.08
N ALA A 428 -5.02 13.97 23.07
CA ALA A 428 -6.18 13.15 23.42
C ALA A 428 -6.35 11.91 22.53
N SER A 429 -5.79 11.91 21.32
CA SER A 429 -5.78 10.76 20.41
C SER A 429 -4.87 9.61 20.89
N THR A 430 -3.95 9.87 21.81
CA THR A 430 -2.93 8.91 22.29
C THR A 430 -3.32 8.15 23.55
N VAL A 431 -4.54 8.35 24.04
CA VAL A 431 -5.05 7.71 25.27
C VAL A 431 -6.32 6.94 24.97
N ASP A 432 -6.55 5.87 25.74
CA ASP A 432 -7.78 5.10 25.68
C ASP A 432 -9.00 5.88 26.22
N HIS A 433 -10.20 5.34 26.02
CA HIS A 433 -11.43 6.00 26.46
C HIS A 433 -11.46 6.16 27.99
N GLY A 434 -11.27 7.40 28.45
CA GLY A 434 -11.27 7.77 29.87
C GLY A 434 -9.88 8.11 30.43
N GLY A 435 -8.80 7.89 29.66
CA GLY A 435 -7.47 8.36 29.98
C GLY A 435 -7.28 9.87 29.73
N SER A 436 -6.20 10.43 30.27
CA SER A 436 -5.81 11.82 30.02
C SER A 436 -4.30 11.93 29.86
N TYR A 437 -3.85 12.66 28.83
CA TYR A 437 -2.45 13.00 28.67
C TYR A 437 -2.06 14.16 29.59
N ASN A 438 -0.94 14.03 30.31
CA ASN A 438 -0.35 15.10 31.11
C ASN A 438 1.05 15.45 30.58
N ALA A 439 1.17 16.62 29.95
CA ALA A 439 2.41 17.09 29.37
C ALA A 439 3.55 17.22 30.40
N SER A 440 3.25 17.67 31.62
CA SER A 440 4.29 17.82 32.65
C SER A 440 4.86 16.48 33.05
N ASP A 441 4.02 15.47 33.28
CA ASP A 441 4.46 14.14 33.69
C ASP A 441 5.31 13.49 32.61
N HIS A 442 4.82 13.45 31.36
CA HIS A 442 5.52 12.78 30.25
C HIS A 442 6.84 13.48 29.88
N VAL A 443 6.86 14.83 29.85
CA VAL A 443 8.12 15.56 29.61
C VAL A 443 9.12 15.30 30.74
N LEU A 444 8.67 15.22 32.00
CA LEU A 444 9.54 14.91 33.13
C LEU A 444 10.08 13.48 33.09
N GLU A 445 9.28 12.51 32.65
CA GLU A 445 9.74 11.13 32.47
C GLU A 445 10.94 11.07 31.50
N VAL A 446 10.88 11.84 30.40
CA VAL A 446 12.00 11.96 29.45
C VAL A 446 13.20 12.70 30.06
N LEU A 447 12.97 13.81 30.75
CA LEU A 447 14.04 14.64 31.32
C LEU A 447 14.76 14.00 32.52
N GLN A 448 14.07 13.14 33.28
CA GLN A 448 14.63 12.46 34.45
C GLN A 448 15.28 11.13 34.10
N HIS A 449 14.99 10.57 32.92
CA HIS A 449 15.62 9.37 32.45
C HIS A 449 17.13 9.56 32.25
N LYS A 450 17.92 8.55 32.65
CA LYS A 450 19.38 8.55 32.49
C LYS A 450 19.74 7.89 31.17
N TRP A 451 19.77 8.69 30.11
CA TRP A 451 20.15 8.25 28.77
C TRP A 451 21.63 7.84 28.70
N ASP A 452 21.89 6.70 28.08
CA ASP A 452 23.25 6.28 27.76
C ASP A 452 23.86 7.19 26.66
N PRO A 453 25.20 7.33 26.56
CA PRO A 453 25.83 8.26 25.62
C PRO A 453 25.48 8.07 24.14
N GLY A 454 24.99 6.88 23.73
CA GLY A 454 24.58 6.59 22.35
C GLY A 454 23.07 6.71 22.10
N GLN A 455 22.28 7.08 23.11
CA GLN A 455 20.84 7.28 23.01
C GLN A 455 20.56 8.78 22.81
N HIS A 456 20.12 9.14 21.61
CA HIS A 456 19.99 10.54 21.17
C HIS A 456 18.55 10.96 20.80
N GLY A 457 17.58 10.06 20.84
CA GLY A 457 16.18 10.31 20.48
C GLY A 457 15.57 11.45 21.29
N ALA A 458 15.71 11.41 22.62
CA ALA A 458 15.25 12.50 23.49
C ALA A 458 15.95 13.84 23.20
N ALA A 459 17.26 13.80 22.98
CA ALA A 459 18.04 15.02 22.67
C ALA A 459 17.61 15.63 21.33
N ASN A 460 17.43 14.81 20.29
CA ASN A 460 16.99 15.24 18.97
C ASN A 460 15.55 15.77 18.99
N MET A 461 14.65 15.09 19.72
CA MET A 461 13.28 15.54 19.92
C MET A 461 13.24 16.95 20.54
N PHE A 462 14.03 17.22 21.58
CA PHE A 462 14.08 18.57 22.16
C PHE A 462 14.85 19.58 21.29
N ALA A 463 15.84 19.13 20.51
CA ALA A 463 16.56 20.01 19.58
C ALA A 463 15.64 20.60 18.49
N SER A 464 14.66 19.82 18.01
CA SER A 464 13.71 20.27 16.99
C SER A 464 12.88 21.48 17.44
N ILE A 465 12.66 21.66 18.76
CA ILE A 465 12.01 22.86 19.31
C ILE A 465 12.82 24.12 18.98
N GLY A 466 14.15 24.05 19.19
CA GLY A 466 15.06 25.15 18.89
C GLY A 466 15.16 25.42 17.39
N GLU A 467 15.21 24.36 16.58
CA GLU A 467 15.22 24.46 15.11
C GLU A 467 13.94 25.10 14.56
N SER A 468 12.77 24.69 15.08
CA SER A 468 11.47 25.29 14.78
C SER A 468 11.40 26.74 15.20
N ALA A 469 11.86 27.08 16.41
CA ALA A 469 11.90 28.45 16.91
C ALA A 469 12.83 29.35 16.08
N GLY A 470 13.84 28.78 15.41
CA GLY A 470 14.76 29.48 14.52
C GLY A 470 14.23 29.71 13.09
N GLN A 471 13.07 29.15 12.73
CA GLN A 471 12.46 29.35 11.41
C GLN A 471 12.02 30.81 11.20
N PRO A 472 11.74 31.26 9.94
CA PRO A 472 11.34 32.63 9.66
C PRO A 472 10.22 33.12 10.58
N LEU A 473 10.34 34.36 11.06
CA LEU A 473 9.38 34.99 11.95
C LEU A 473 7.95 34.86 11.38
N ASP A 474 7.00 34.59 12.27
CA ASP A 474 5.58 34.39 11.99
C ASP A 474 5.20 33.14 11.17
N SER A 475 6.19 32.34 10.74
CA SER A 475 5.94 31.01 10.16
C SER A 475 5.27 30.09 11.18
N PHE A 476 4.55 29.07 10.68
CA PHE A 476 3.88 28.09 11.53
C PHE A 476 4.87 27.37 12.46
N ALA A 477 6.00 26.92 11.92
CA ALA A 477 7.07 26.28 12.69
C ALA A 477 7.69 27.23 13.75
N ASN A 478 7.90 28.51 13.42
CA ASN A 478 8.40 29.50 14.40
C ASN A 478 7.44 29.68 15.58
N LYS A 479 6.13 29.74 15.32
CA LYS A 479 5.10 29.84 16.37
C LYS A 479 5.10 28.61 17.28
N GLN A 480 5.02 27.42 16.69
CA GLN A 480 5.06 26.17 17.45
C GLN A 480 6.36 26.00 18.23
N GLY A 481 7.51 26.36 17.65
CA GLY A 481 8.79 26.33 18.35
C GLY A 481 8.82 27.25 19.57
N GLY A 482 8.28 28.47 19.44
CA GLY A 482 8.16 29.42 20.56
C GLY A 482 7.21 28.93 21.66
N GLU A 483 6.07 28.37 21.29
CA GLU A 483 5.08 27.79 22.22
C GLU A 483 5.67 26.58 22.96
N SER A 484 6.34 25.69 22.24
CA SER A 484 7.01 24.51 22.80
C SER A 484 8.14 24.91 23.76
N ALA A 485 8.97 25.89 23.39
CA ALA A 485 10.05 26.39 24.23
C ALA A 485 9.50 27.02 25.52
N SER A 486 8.41 27.78 25.42
CA SER A 486 7.72 28.36 26.57
C SER A 486 7.15 27.29 27.50
N ALA A 487 6.46 26.28 26.96
CA ALA A 487 5.90 25.18 27.73
C ALA A 487 6.99 24.35 28.42
N LEU A 488 8.06 24.00 27.71
CA LEU A 488 9.21 23.29 28.29
C LEU A 488 9.85 24.09 29.44
N ALA A 489 10.06 25.40 29.26
CA ALA A 489 10.60 26.27 30.30
C ALA A 489 9.69 26.32 31.55
N GLN A 490 8.37 26.36 31.36
CA GLN A 490 7.40 26.35 32.46
C GLN A 490 7.42 25.01 33.23
N ILE A 491 7.50 23.88 32.52
CA ILE A 491 7.62 22.54 33.13
C ILE A 491 8.92 22.45 33.95
N MET A 492 10.05 22.88 33.37
CA MET A 492 11.34 22.88 34.07
C MET A 492 11.34 23.80 35.30
N ALA A 493 10.75 25.00 35.20
CA ALA A 493 10.70 25.94 36.31
C ALA A 493 9.85 25.41 37.47
N SER A 494 8.67 24.85 37.17
CA SER A 494 7.75 24.28 38.16
C SER A 494 8.28 23.02 38.84
N HIS A 495 9.24 22.31 38.22
CA HIS A 495 9.82 21.06 38.74
C HIS A 495 11.34 21.15 39.02
N SER A 496 11.86 22.37 39.15
CA SER A 496 13.30 22.65 39.35
C SER A 496 13.92 21.91 40.54
N ALA A 497 13.17 21.71 41.63
CA ALA A 497 13.63 20.96 42.80
C ALA A 497 13.86 19.47 42.48
N THR A 498 12.99 18.84 41.69
CA THR A 498 13.11 17.43 41.30
C THR A 498 14.25 17.26 40.29
N LEU A 499 14.34 18.15 39.30
CA LEU A 499 15.39 18.10 38.27
C LEU A 499 16.80 18.34 38.84
N SER A 500 16.92 19.22 39.85
CA SER A 500 18.22 19.51 40.48
C SER A 500 18.77 18.36 41.33
N GLN A 501 17.92 17.46 41.84
CA GLN A 501 18.36 16.26 42.58
C GLN A 501 19.00 15.19 41.68
N ASN A 502 18.69 15.21 40.38
CA ASN A 502 19.19 14.25 39.40
C ASN A 502 20.45 14.71 38.65
N MET A 503 20.97 15.92 38.93
CA MET A 503 22.23 16.38 38.34
C MET A 503 23.45 15.73 39.00
N PRO A 504 24.40 15.17 38.24
CA PRO A 504 25.63 14.61 38.81
C PRO A 504 26.49 15.71 39.44
N ASN A 505 26.68 15.63 40.77
CA ASN A 505 27.60 16.45 41.58
C ASN A 505 27.41 17.97 41.52
N GLN A 506 26.53 18.51 42.37
CA GLN A 506 26.91 19.72 43.11
C GLN A 506 27.84 19.27 44.23
N GLY A 507 29.13 19.57 44.06
CA GLY A 507 30.18 19.16 44.99
C GLY A 507 29.79 19.41 46.44
N THR A 508 29.99 18.40 47.27
CA THR A 508 30.08 18.54 48.72
C THR A 508 31.07 19.66 49.06
N THR A 509 30.59 20.87 49.29
CA THR A 509 31.28 21.82 50.15
C THR A 509 31.27 21.21 51.54
N ARG A 510 32.38 20.57 51.89
CA ARG A 510 32.73 20.20 53.26
C ARG A 510 32.43 21.39 54.16
N SER A 511 31.40 21.26 54.99
CA SER A 511 31.19 22.14 56.13
C SER A 511 32.45 22.04 57.01
N GLY A 512 33.17 23.16 57.12
CA GLY A 512 34.35 23.29 57.94
C GLY A 512 34.01 23.05 59.40
N ARG A 513 34.40 21.89 59.92
CA ARG A 513 34.38 21.59 61.34
C ARG A 513 35.52 22.39 61.99
N SER A 514 35.17 23.55 62.55
CA SER A 514 36.03 24.28 63.49
C SER A 514 36.17 23.47 64.77
N ILE A 515 37.40 23.12 65.13
CA ILE A 515 37.79 22.56 66.42
C ILE A 515 38.18 23.74 67.32
N PRO A 516 37.57 23.93 68.50
CA PRO A 516 38.10 24.85 69.50
C PRO A 516 39.10 24.14 70.42
N ASN A 517 40.21 24.84 70.70
CA ASN A 517 41.13 24.58 71.81
C ASN A 517 40.43 24.72 73.16
#